data_AF-A0A445KH83-F1
#
_entry.id   AF-A0A445KH83-F1
#
_cell.length_a   1.000
_cell.length_b   1.000
_cell.length_c   1.000
_cell.angle_alpha   90.00
_cell.angle_beta   90.00
_cell.angle_gamma   90.00
#
_symmetry.space_group_name_H-M   'P 1'
#
loop_
_entity.id
_entity.type
_entity.pdbx_description
1 polymer ?
#
loop_
_entity_poly.entity_id
_entity_poly.type
_entity_poly.pdbx_seq_one_letter_code
_entity_poly.pdbx_strand_id
1 'polypeptide(L)'
;MHGRLKTIWKLTGNFEVVDFDLLQDRENVISRGLWMIFDHYIVVQNWVLDFVSSKEIIKSTLVWLPFLSLAMEENLLLALVIVIYRPVKVDIRTADALRGKFVRVFV
;
A
#
# COMPACT_ATOMS: atom_id res chain seq x y z
N MET A 1 -17.50 -9.38 -14.62
CA MET A 1 -16.81 -10.57 -14.10
C MET A 1 -16.63 -10.60 -12.57
N HIS A 2 -16.70 -9.44 -11.88
CA HIS A 2 -16.49 -9.31 -10.43
C HIS A 2 -17.23 -10.31 -9.50
N GLY A 3 -18.50 -10.63 -9.78
CA GLY A 3 -19.29 -11.50 -8.90
C GLY A 3 -18.84 -12.97 -8.86
N ARG A 4 -18.12 -13.47 -9.88
CA ARG A 4 -17.70 -14.88 -9.94
C ARG A 4 -16.51 -15.18 -9.03
N LEU A 5 -15.58 -14.24 -8.90
CA LEU A 5 -14.37 -14.41 -8.10
C LEU A 5 -14.70 -14.54 -6.62
N LYS A 6 -15.59 -13.68 -6.09
CA LYS A 6 -16.02 -13.76 -4.69
C LYS A 6 -16.62 -15.13 -4.33
N THR A 7 -17.38 -15.73 -5.24
CA THR A 7 -18.02 -17.04 -5.04
C THR A 7 -17.03 -18.21 -5.06
N ILE A 8 -15.98 -18.13 -5.89
CA ILE A 8 -14.97 -19.20 -6.02
C ILE A 8 -14.01 -19.19 -4.82
N TRP A 9 -13.53 -18.01 -4.44
CA TRP A 9 -12.42 -17.91 -3.49
C TRP A 9 -12.86 -17.82 -2.03
N LYS A 10 -14.17 -17.63 -1.75
CA LYS A 10 -14.76 -17.62 -0.40
C LYS A 10 -13.91 -16.85 0.61
N LEU A 11 -13.52 -15.63 0.25
CA LEU A 11 -12.72 -14.77 1.12
C LEU A 11 -13.47 -14.52 2.43
N THR A 12 -12.75 -14.62 3.54
CA THR A 12 -13.29 -14.37 4.88
C THR A 12 -12.45 -13.32 5.59
N GLY A 13 -13.06 -12.59 6.54
CA GLY A 13 -12.36 -11.54 7.30
C GLY A 13 -12.17 -10.25 6.49
N ASN A 14 -11.01 -9.61 6.66
CA ASN A 14 -10.72 -8.26 6.13
C ASN A 14 -10.03 -8.29 4.75
N PHE A 15 -10.31 -9.30 3.93
CA PHE A 15 -9.69 -9.46 2.61
C PHE A 15 -10.70 -9.21 1.49
N GLU A 16 -10.27 -8.45 0.50
CA GLU A 16 -11.03 -8.17 -0.71
C GLU A 16 -10.16 -8.44 -1.94
N VAL A 17 -10.79 -8.89 -3.03
CA VAL A 17 -10.12 -9.10 -4.32
C VAL A 17 -10.70 -8.12 -5.31
N VAL A 18 -9.81 -7.38 -5.95
CA VAL A 18 -10.12 -6.45 -7.03
C VAL A 18 -9.50 -6.98 -8.30
N ASP A 19 -10.34 -7.12 -9.32
CA ASP A 19 -9.93 -7.49 -10.66
C ASP A 19 -9.82 -6.24 -11.53
N PHE A 20 -8.78 -6.18 -12.36
CA PHE A 20 -8.48 -5.03 -13.21
C PHE A 20 -8.50 -5.47 -14.67
N ASP A 21 -9.33 -4.83 -15.49
CA ASP A 21 -9.42 -5.12 -16.92
C ASP A 21 -8.16 -4.63 -17.67
N LEU A 22 -7.49 -3.59 -17.15
CA LEU A 22 -6.29 -3.01 -17.73
C LEU A 22 -5.07 -3.21 -16.81
N LEU A 23 -3.97 -3.69 -17.40
CA LEU A 23 -2.69 -3.84 -16.70
C LEU A 23 -2.18 -2.51 -16.14
N GLN A 24 -2.40 -1.41 -16.86
CA GLN A 24 -1.99 -0.08 -16.43
C GLN A 24 -2.70 0.36 -15.14
N ASP A 25 -3.98 0.04 -14.98
CA ASP A 25 -4.73 0.37 -13.77
C ASP A 25 -4.22 -0.44 -12.59
N ARG A 26 -4.01 -1.74 -12.80
CA ARG A 26 -3.37 -2.62 -11.80
C ARG A 26 -2.00 -2.09 -11.37
N GLU A 27 -1.15 -1.72 -12.33
CA GLU A 27 0.17 -1.16 -12.05
C GLU A 27 0.10 0.17 -11.30
N ASN A 28 -0.79 1.07 -11.70
CA ASN A 28 -1.02 2.31 -10.99
C ASN A 28 -1.45 2.05 -9.54
N VAL A 29 -2.32 1.07 -9.31
CA VAL A 29 -2.79 0.75 -7.96
C VAL A 29 -1.68 0.18 -7.09
N ILE A 30 -0.88 -0.74 -7.63
CA ILE A 30 0.25 -1.35 -6.90
C ILE A 30 1.39 -0.34 -6.69
N SER A 31 1.66 0.55 -7.65
CA SER A 31 2.87 1.38 -7.63
C SER A 31 2.66 2.79 -7.04
N ARG A 32 1.48 3.38 -7.19
CA ARG A 32 1.22 4.79 -6.89
C ARG A 32 0.31 5.03 -5.69
N GLY A 33 -0.40 4.01 -5.21
CA GLY A 33 -1.46 4.22 -4.24
C GLY A 33 -0.98 4.33 -2.79
N LEU A 34 -1.34 5.45 -2.18
CA LEU A 34 -1.39 5.64 -0.73
C LEU A 34 -2.79 5.19 -0.27
N TRP A 35 -2.98 3.88 -0.09
CA TRP A 35 -4.32 3.35 0.16
C TRP A 35 -4.71 3.55 1.62
N MET A 36 -5.33 4.70 1.89
CA MET A 36 -6.10 4.94 3.10
C MET A 36 -7.56 5.14 2.74
N ILE A 37 -8.45 4.41 3.39
CA ILE A 37 -9.90 4.61 3.31
C ILE A 37 -10.40 4.84 4.73
N PHE A 38 -11.02 5.99 4.99
CA PHE A 38 -11.48 6.39 6.34
C PHE A 38 -10.41 6.22 7.42
N ASP A 39 -9.19 6.72 7.18
CA ASP A 39 -8.03 6.61 8.09
C ASP A 39 -7.55 5.17 8.39
N HIS A 40 -8.09 4.18 7.69
CA HIS A 40 -7.60 2.81 7.72
C HIS A 40 -6.67 2.54 6.55
N TYR A 41 -5.45 2.07 6.85
CA TYR A 41 -4.50 1.63 5.84
C TYR A 41 -4.95 0.31 5.22
N ILE A 42 -4.93 0.25 3.90
CA ILE A 42 -5.19 -0.97 3.15
C ILE A 42 -3.87 -1.47 2.60
N VAL A 43 -3.63 -2.76 2.83
CA VAL A 43 -2.52 -3.48 2.23
C VAL A 43 -2.94 -3.95 0.85
N VAL A 44 -2.25 -3.47 -0.18
CA VAL A 44 -2.43 -3.95 -1.55
C VAL A 44 -1.24 -4.82 -1.92
N GLN A 45 -1.53 -6.03 -2.36
CA GLN A 45 -0.53 -6.98 -2.84
C GLN A 45 -0.98 -7.65 -4.14
N ASN A 46 -0.02 -8.21 -4.86
CA ASN A 46 -0.31 -9.06 -6.00
C ASN A 46 -1.08 -10.31 -5.56
N TRP A 47 -1.91 -10.83 -6.46
CA TRP A 47 -2.54 -12.13 -6.25
C TRP A 47 -1.49 -13.22 -6.04
N VAL A 48 -1.75 -14.11 -5.09
CA VAL A 48 -0.92 -15.29 -4.77
C VAL A 48 -1.76 -16.54 -5.03
N LEU A 49 -1.16 -17.54 -5.68
CA LEU A 49 -1.82 -18.84 -5.87
C LEU A 49 -2.07 -19.51 -4.50
N ASP A 50 -3.15 -20.28 -4.41
CA ASP A 50 -3.57 -20.97 -3.18
C ASP A 50 -3.78 -20.05 -1.96
N PHE A 51 -4.20 -18.80 -2.21
CA PHE A 51 -4.54 -17.86 -1.16
C PHE A 51 -5.70 -18.40 -0.31
N VAL A 52 -5.44 -18.61 0.99
CA VAL A 52 -6.44 -19.04 1.97
C VAL A 52 -6.54 -17.98 3.06
N SER A 53 -7.56 -17.12 2.97
CA SER A 53 -7.78 -15.99 3.88
C SER A 53 -7.70 -16.35 5.37
N SER A 54 -8.17 -17.54 5.77
CA SER A 54 -8.17 -17.97 7.19
C SER A 54 -6.80 -18.41 7.72
N LYS A 55 -5.82 -18.64 6.83
CA LYS A 55 -4.45 -19.04 7.18
C LYS A 55 -3.44 -17.94 6.87
N GLU A 56 -3.88 -16.84 6.27
CA GLU A 56 -2.99 -15.80 5.81
C GLU A 56 -2.50 -14.94 6.97
N ILE A 57 -1.18 -14.79 7.05
CA ILE A 57 -0.52 -13.85 7.95
C ILE A 57 0.21 -12.85 7.07
N ILE A 58 -0.17 -11.58 7.14
CA ILE A 58 0.51 -10.51 6.42
C ILE A 58 1.88 -10.31 7.08
N LYS A 59 2.92 -10.94 6.52
CA LYS A 59 4.28 -10.93 7.08
C LYS A 59 5.02 -9.63 6.84
N SER A 60 4.76 -8.99 5.72
CA SER A 60 5.26 -7.67 5.41
C SER A 60 4.30 -6.93 4.50
N THR A 61 4.23 -5.63 4.67
CA THR A 61 3.37 -4.79 3.84
C THR A 61 4.06 -3.51 3.43
N LEU A 62 3.77 -3.08 2.21
CA LEU A 62 4.28 -1.85 1.66
C LEU A 62 3.34 -0.71 2.08
N VAL A 63 3.72 0.00 3.13
CA VAL A 63 2.92 1.07 3.74
C VAL A 63 3.53 2.42 3.39
N TRP A 64 2.69 3.43 3.28
CA TRP A 64 3.13 4.81 3.22
C TRP A 64 3.03 5.45 4.59
N LEU A 65 4.16 5.92 5.11
CA LEU A 65 4.22 6.61 6.38
C LEU A 65 4.15 8.13 6.13
N PRO A 66 3.11 8.83 6.65
CA PRO A 66 3.06 10.28 6.61
C PRO A 66 4.07 10.87 7.59
N PHE A 67 4.90 11.79 7.10
CA PHE A 67 5.77 12.62 7.91
C PHE A 67 5.24 14.06 7.91
N LEU A 68 4.77 14.49 9.08
CA LEU A 68 4.19 15.83 9.29
C LEU A 68 5.24 16.95 9.25
N SER A 69 6.54 16.64 9.25
CA SER A 69 7.59 17.65 9.20
C SER A 69 7.83 18.11 7.76
N LEU A 70 7.15 19.19 7.38
CA LEU A 70 7.30 19.89 6.09
C LEU A 70 8.74 20.35 5.81
N ALA A 71 9.55 20.55 6.86
CA ALA A 71 10.90 21.10 6.74
C ALA A 71 12.02 20.05 6.60
N MET A 72 11.75 18.75 6.78
CA MET A 72 12.81 17.74 6.82
C MET A 72 13.27 17.33 5.41
N GLU A 73 14.55 17.45 5.09
CA GLU A 73 15.13 17.03 3.81
C GLU A 73 14.92 15.53 3.53
N GLU A 74 14.81 15.17 2.25
CA GLU A 74 14.60 13.77 1.81
C GLU A 74 15.69 12.83 2.32
N ASN A 75 16.95 13.28 2.30
CA ASN A 75 18.09 12.47 2.76
C ASN A 75 17.99 12.14 4.26
N LEU A 76 17.51 13.09 5.08
CA LEU A 76 17.30 12.87 6.51
C LEU A 76 16.11 11.93 6.77
N LEU A 77 15.03 12.08 6.00
CA LEU A 77 13.89 11.15 6.02
C LEU A 77 14.33 9.72 5.71
N LEU A 78 15.09 9.53 4.63
CA LEU A 78 15.61 8.22 4.25
C LEU A 78 16.53 7.64 5.33
N ALA A 79 17.43 8.46 5.90
CA ALA A 79 18.34 8.03 6.96
C ALA A 79 17.61 7.58 8.24
N LEU A 80 16.51 8.23 8.62
CA LEU A 80 15.69 7.80 9.75
C LEU A 80 14.90 6.52 9.44
N VAL A 81 14.33 6.45 8.25
CA VAL A 81 13.47 5.33 7.85
C VAL A 81 14.27 4.04 7.66
N ILE A 82 15.47 4.10 7.07
CA ILE A 82 16.28 2.90 6.79
C ILE A 82 16.73 2.17 8.06
N VAL A 83 16.76 2.85 9.21
CA VAL A 83 17.07 2.26 10.51
C VAL A 83 15.99 1.28 10.96
N ILE A 84 14.73 1.56 10.63
CA ILE A 84 13.57 0.82 11.14
C ILE A 84 12.94 -0.06 10.05
N TYR A 85 12.97 0.40 8.80
CA TYR A 85 12.24 -0.21 7.69
C TYR A 85 13.11 -0.32 6.43
N ARG A 86 12.60 -1.00 5.39
CA ARG A 86 13.20 -0.95 4.05
C ARG A 86 12.48 0.09 3.19
N PRO A 87 13.06 1.29 2.97
CA PRO A 87 12.45 2.31 2.12
C PRO A 87 12.44 1.87 0.66
N VAL A 88 11.34 2.13 -0.03
CA VAL A 88 11.13 1.83 -1.45
C VAL A 88 11.08 3.11 -2.27
N LYS A 89 10.41 4.14 -1.76
CA LYS A 89 10.24 5.41 -2.48
C LYS A 89 9.90 6.55 -1.50
N VAL A 90 10.41 7.75 -1.76
CA VAL A 90 9.92 8.98 -1.12
C VAL A 90 9.05 9.71 -2.14
N ASP A 91 7.88 10.19 -1.71
CA ASP A 91 7.05 11.08 -2.53
C ASP A 91 6.91 12.44 -1.86
N ILE A 92 7.23 13.49 -2.62
CA ILE A 92 7.34 14.88 -2.14
C ILE A 92 6.20 15.74 -2.70
N ARG A 93 5.24 15.19 -3.46
CA ARG A 93 4.21 16.02 -4.11
C ARG A 93 2.79 15.56 -3.84
N THR A 94 2.01 16.46 -3.26
CA THR A 94 0.58 16.59 -3.60
C THR A 94 0.27 18.08 -3.78
N ALA A 95 -0.61 18.39 -4.74
CA ALA A 95 -0.84 19.74 -5.28
C ALA A 95 -1.29 20.79 -4.24
N ASP A 96 -1.73 20.35 -3.07
CA ASP A 96 -2.02 21.20 -1.93
C ASP A 96 -0.98 20.91 -0.84
N ALA A 97 -0.20 21.93 -0.48
CA ALA A 97 0.86 21.90 0.55
C ALA A 97 0.38 21.52 1.99
N LEU A 98 -0.82 20.94 2.11
CA LEU A 98 -1.50 20.55 3.33
C LEU A 98 -1.23 19.10 3.77
N ARG A 99 -0.67 18.25 2.89
CA ARG A 99 -0.27 16.88 3.21
C ARG A 99 1.25 16.78 3.13
N GLY A 100 1.91 16.40 4.22
CA GLY A 100 3.38 16.39 4.39
C GLY A 100 4.13 15.43 3.46
N LYS A 101 5.38 15.08 3.81
CA LYS A 101 6.20 14.16 3.02
C LYS A 101 5.81 12.72 3.32
N PHE A 102 5.81 11.84 2.31
CA PHE A 102 5.46 10.43 2.51
C PHE A 102 6.63 9.54 2.13
N VAL A 103 6.91 8.53 2.96
CA VAL A 103 7.89 7.49 2.65
C VAL A 103 7.19 6.16 2.53
N ARG A 104 7.42 5.48 1.41
CA ARG A 104 6.97 4.13 1.16
C ARG A 104 7.97 3.14 1.71
N VAL A 105 7.54 2.27 2.62
CA VAL A 105 8.42 1.36 3.35
C VAL A 105 7.82 -0.03 3.44
N PHE A 106 8.66 -1.06 3.48
CA PHE A 106 8.23 -2.37 3.98
C PHE A 106 8.22 -2.34 5.51
N VAL A 107 7.05 -2.57 6.08
CA VAL A 107 6.82 -2.86 7.50
C VAL A 107 6.72 -4.37 7.68
#